data_AF-A0A378LBP3-F1
#
_entry.id   AF-A0A378LBP3-F1
#
_cell.length_a   1.000
_cell.length_b   1.000
_cell.length_c   1.000
_cell.angle_alpha   90.00
_cell.angle_beta   90.00
_cell.angle_gamma   90.00
#
_symmetry.space_group_name_H-M   'P 1'
#
loop_
_entity.id
_entity.type
_entity.pdbx_description
1 polymer ?
#
loop_
_entity_poly.entity_id
_entity_poly.type
_entity_poly.pdbx_seq_one_letter_code
_entity_poly.pdbx_strand_id
1 'polypeptide(L)'
;MLSKIFDINYKRTNIPMCGTVKKITNPSPLIVPPDKILQLLQDKECTKVKIDDETYKVLRFLVRTNGELVFAREGYPGGSIPAHWQMAGEDSILAAFCLTAGNVFFDEKNNTLKFINNKSGDFRPPFDSLQFVFPELIKAKIQLADTLNIQKLNDSGYLEQSYTVTKEKVLAHFSSAKYTPIPSNKYLGEDLNRLKQFRDEKLALNKENKFGLEYNQSIRRFYISAVALRNSELSIKEISQRLKKLAHNEFHHRHSTRRFIADIVLIISCFGGIGLFVGFGRMAMGTTFLFSDAKTAREKDLTKNWMNENAESNGQEARVFNSCQPR
;
A
#
# COMPACT_ATOMS: atom_id res chain seq x y z
N MET A 1 -14.52 -13.38 25.08
CA MET A 1 -14.78 -14.35 24.00
C MET A 1 -14.02 -13.95 22.74
N LEU A 2 -14.19 -12.74 22.20
CA LEU A 2 -13.38 -12.26 21.07
C LEU A 2 -11.88 -12.18 21.39
N SER A 3 -11.50 -11.84 22.62
CA SER A 3 -10.11 -11.95 23.11
C SER A 3 -9.55 -13.38 23.18
N LYS A 4 -10.40 -14.41 22.99
CA LYS A 4 -9.97 -15.81 22.82
C LYS A 4 -9.94 -16.23 21.36
N ILE A 5 -10.53 -15.44 20.46
CA ILE A 5 -10.60 -15.69 19.02
C ILE A 5 -9.43 -14.99 18.33
N PHE A 6 -9.16 -13.74 18.71
CA PHE A 6 -8.07 -12.94 18.18
C PHE A 6 -6.97 -12.77 19.23
N ASP A 7 -5.72 -12.79 18.78
CA ASP A 7 -4.60 -12.30 19.56
C ASP A 7 -4.73 -10.77 19.73
N ILE A 8 -5.01 -10.37 20.97
CA ILE A 8 -5.13 -8.95 21.37
C ILE A 8 -3.81 -8.18 21.23
N ASN A 9 -2.69 -8.90 21.13
CA ASN A 9 -1.36 -8.33 20.93
C ASN A 9 -0.94 -8.35 19.46
N TYR A 10 -1.80 -8.83 18.56
CA TYR A 10 -1.49 -8.86 17.13
C TYR A 10 -1.25 -7.43 16.63
N LYS A 11 -0.03 -7.19 16.20
CA LYS A 11 0.40 -5.87 15.75
C LYS A 11 -0.20 -5.57 14.39
N ARG A 12 -0.64 -4.33 14.22
CA ARG A 12 -1.05 -3.82 12.91
C ARG A 12 0.18 -3.77 12.00
N THR A 13 0.25 -4.69 11.06
CA THR A 13 1.31 -4.76 10.06
C THR A 13 0.74 -4.59 8.67
N ASN A 14 1.55 -4.02 7.78
CA ASN A 14 1.24 -3.99 6.36
C ASN A 14 1.50 -5.36 5.76
N ILE A 15 0.45 -5.94 5.17
CA ILE A 15 0.50 -7.24 4.51
C ILE A 15 0.78 -6.99 3.03
N PRO A 16 1.96 -7.41 2.52
CA PRO A 16 2.29 -7.26 1.11
C PRO A 16 1.46 -8.23 0.25
N MET A 17 1.29 -7.88 -1.01
CA MET A 17 0.79 -8.82 -2.01
C MET A 17 1.78 -9.99 -2.20
N CYS A 18 1.27 -11.22 -2.14
CA CYS A 18 2.01 -12.48 -2.30
C CYS A 18 1.45 -13.40 -3.41
N GLY A 19 0.30 -13.05 -3.99
CA GLY A 19 -0.38 -13.87 -5.01
C GLY A 19 0.27 -13.79 -6.40
N THR A 20 -0.23 -14.62 -7.32
CA THR A 20 0.15 -14.54 -8.74
C THR A 20 -0.59 -13.41 -9.43
N VAL A 21 0.16 -12.57 -10.15
CA VAL A 21 -0.41 -11.51 -10.99
C VAL A 21 -1.22 -12.12 -12.13
N LYS A 22 -2.53 -11.85 -12.15
CA LYS A 22 -3.37 -12.10 -13.32
C LYS A 22 -3.47 -10.83 -14.16
N LYS A 23 -3.53 -11.01 -15.48
CA LYS A 23 -3.68 -9.90 -16.42
C LYS A 23 -4.94 -9.11 -16.06
N ILE A 24 -4.80 -7.79 -15.95
CA ILE A 24 -5.92 -6.89 -15.70
C ILE A 24 -6.79 -6.90 -16.95
N THR A 25 -7.99 -7.46 -16.85
CA THR A 25 -8.98 -7.50 -17.95
C THR A 25 -9.92 -6.29 -17.90
N ASN A 26 -10.06 -5.64 -16.75
CA ASN A 26 -10.84 -4.42 -16.56
C ASN A 26 -9.97 -3.32 -15.92
N PRO A 27 -9.70 -2.20 -16.62
CA PRO A 27 -8.86 -1.12 -16.10
C PRO A 27 -9.51 -0.31 -14.98
N SER A 28 -10.82 -0.43 -14.77
CA SER A 28 -11.55 0.35 -13.76
C SER A 28 -12.61 -0.49 -13.07
N PRO A 29 -12.21 -1.47 -12.24
CA PRO A 29 -13.16 -2.27 -11.50
C PRO A 29 -13.93 -1.41 -10.48
N LEU A 30 -15.22 -1.73 -10.28
CA LEU A 30 -16.05 -1.05 -9.29
C LEU A 30 -15.61 -1.44 -7.88
N ILE A 31 -14.98 -0.49 -7.19
CA ILE A 31 -14.56 -0.57 -5.79
C ILE A 31 -15.29 0.55 -5.07
N VAL A 32 -16.02 0.22 -4.00
CA VAL A 32 -16.89 1.17 -3.32
C VAL A 32 -16.56 1.28 -1.83
N PRO A 33 -16.72 2.48 -1.23
CA PRO A 33 -16.72 2.64 0.21
C PRO A 33 -17.98 2.02 0.86
N PRO A 34 -18.01 1.88 2.19
CA PRO A 34 -19.09 1.17 2.89
C PRO A 34 -20.49 1.79 2.68
N ASP A 35 -20.59 3.12 2.57
CA ASP A 35 -21.85 3.85 2.32
C ASP A 35 -22.48 3.54 0.95
N LYS A 36 -21.69 2.98 0.03
CA LYS A 36 -22.14 2.57 -1.31
C LYS A 36 -22.25 1.06 -1.48
N ILE A 37 -22.15 0.27 -0.40
CA ILE A 37 -22.16 -1.20 -0.47
C ILE A 37 -23.44 -1.77 -1.10
N LEU A 38 -24.58 -1.09 -0.93
CA LEU A 38 -25.86 -1.50 -1.55
C LEU A 38 -25.78 -1.56 -3.07
N GLN A 39 -24.94 -0.73 -3.70
CA GLN A 39 -24.71 -0.79 -5.16
C GLN A 39 -24.15 -2.16 -5.57
N LEU A 40 -23.28 -2.76 -4.76
CA LEU A 40 -22.74 -4.10 -5.03
C LEU A 40 -23.73 -5.21 -4.68
N LEU A 41 -24.48 -5.06 -3.58
CA LEU A 41 -25.42 -6.09 -3.12
C LEU A 41 -26.70 -6.19 -3.95
N GLN A 42 -27.09 -5.10 -4.62
CA GLN A 42 -28.23 -5.05 -5.54
C GLN A 42 -27.83 -5.33 -6.99
N ASP A 43 -26.53 -5.51 -7.23
CA ASP A 43 -26.02 -5.79 -8.56
C ASP A 43 -26.48 -7.16 -9.06
N LYS A 44 -26.90 -7.23 -10.33
CA LYS A 44 -27.33 -8.49 -10.95
C LYS A 44 -26.18 -9.50 -11.05
N GLU A 45 -24.95 -9.01 -11.13
CA GLU A 45 -23.73 -9.82 -11.17
C GLU A 45 -23.12 -10.05 -9.77
N CYS A 46 -23.84 -9.73 -8.69
CA CYS A 46 -23.41 -10.07 -7.34
C CYS A 46 -23.34 -11.60 -7.19
N THR A 47 -22.14 -12.11 -6.89
CA THR A 47 -21.94 -13.53 -6.65
C THR A 47 -22.81 -14.01 -5.49
N LYS A 48 -23.49 -15.13 -5.71
CA LYS A 48 -24.28 -15.83 -4.71
C LYS A 48 -23.70 -17.20 -4.45
N VAL A 49 -23.65 -17.60 -3.18
CA VAL A 49 -23.21 -18.93 -2.75
C VAL A 49 -24.26 -19.54 -1.84
N LYS A 50 -24.46 -20.85 -1.96
CA LYS A 50 -25.28 -21.60 -1.04
C LYS A 50 -24.39 -22.18 0.07
N ILE A 51 -24.69 -21.87 1.32
CA ILE A 51 -24.05 -22.48 2.49
C ILE A 51 -25.18 -23.16 3.24
N ASP A 52 -25.09 -24.48 3.39
CA ASP A 52 -26.19 -25.33 3.83
C ASP A 52 -27.44 -25.13 2.96
N ASP A 53 -28.55 -24.68 3.55
CA ASP A 53 -29.81 -24.40 2.85
C ASP A 53 -30.10 -22.93 2.58
N GLU A 54 -29.15 -22.04 2.89
CA GLU A 54 -29.31 -20.59 2.72
C GLU A 54 -28.42 -20.03 1.62
N THR A 55 -28.93 -19.01 0.91
CA THR A 55 -28.21 -18.29 -0.13
C THR A 55 -27.65 -16.98 0.40
N TYR A 56 -26.37 -16.74 0.11
CA TYR A 56 -25.63 -15.57 0.56
C TYR A 56 -25.03 -14.80 -0.61
N LYS A 57 -25.11 -13.47 -0.54
CA LYS A 57 -24.40 -12.55 -1.43
C LYS A 57 -22.99 -12.34 -0.92
N VAL A 58 -22.00 -12.54 -1.79
CA VAL A 58 -20.58 -12.51 -1.41
C VAL A 58 -19.90 -11.28 -2.00
N LEU A 59 -19.23 -10.52 -1.15
CA LEU A 59 -18.37 -9.42 -1.56
C LEU A 59 -16.95 -9.63 -1.04
N ARG A 60 -15.98 -9.10 -1.77
CA ARG A 60 -14.62 -8.89 -1.26
C ARG A 60 -14.62 -7.67 -0.37
N PHE A 61 -13.80 -7.70 0.67
CA PHE A 61 -13.41 -6.50 1.40
C PHE A 61 -11.88 -6.39 1.48
N LEU A 62 -11.42 -5.16 1.65
CA LEU A 62 -10.02 -4.85 1.94
C LEU A 62 -9.99 -3.65 2.88
N VAL A 63 -9.16 -3.72 3.92
CA VAL A 63 -8.80 -2.57 4.73
C VAL A 63 -7.44 -2.07 4.27
N ARG A 64 -7.41 -0.88 3.67
CA ARG A 64 -6.20 -0.23 3.15
C ARG A 64 -5.27 0.16 4.31
N THR A 65 -4.01 0.43 4.00
CA THR A 65 -2.99 0.82 4.99
C THR A 65 -3.35 2.10 5.75
N ASN A 66 -4.09 3.02 5.11
CA ASN A 66 -4.66 4.23 5.72
C ASN A 66 -5.88 3.96 6.63
N GLY A 67 -6.33 2.70 6.75
CA GLY A 67 -7.51 2.30 7.55
C GLY A 67 -8.83 2.35 6.79
N GLU A 68 -8.83 2.75 5.52
CA GLU A 68 -10.06 2.80 4.72
C GLU A 68 -10.54 1.39 4.37
N LEU A 69 -11.79 1.08 4.75
CA LEU A 69 -12.48 -0.14 4.33
C LEU A 69 -13.13 0.08 2.96
N VAL A 70 -12.84 -0.81 2.02
CA VAL A 70 -13.47 -0.82 0.69
C VAL A 70 -14.03 -2.20 0.36
N PHE A 71 -15.06 -2.22 -0.49
CA PHE A 71 -15.73 -3.42 -0.96
C PHE A 71 -15.68 -3.53 -2.48
N ALA A 72 -15.74 -4.76 -2.97
CA ALA A 72 -15.92 -5.04 -4.38
C ALA A 72 -16.68 -6.37 -4.58
N ARG A 73 -17.13 -6.64 -5.80
CA ARG A 73 -17.76 -7.92 -6.12
C ARG A 73 -16.78 -9.07 -5.87
N GLU A 74 -17.29 -10.20 -5.39
CA GLU A 74 -16.56 -11.48 -5.45
C GLU A 74 -16.81 -12.13 -6.81
N GLY A 75 -15.86 -12.92 -7.30
CA GLY A 75 -16.09 -13.80 -8.45
C GLY A 75 -14.83 -14.44 -9.03
N TYR A 76 -15.02 -15.12 -10.16
CA TYR A 76 -13.97 -15.97 -10.72
C TYR A 76 -12.79 -15.16 -11.28
N PRO A 77 -11.55 -15.65 -11.15
CA PRO A 77 -10.40 -14.98 -11.72
C PRO A 77 -10.50 -14.78 -13.25
N GLY A 78 -10.18 -13.56 -13.72
CA GLY A 78 -10.18 -13.21 -15.15
C GLY A 78 -11.44 -12.49 -15.65
N GLY A 79 -12.51 -12.43 -14.84
CA GLY A 79 -13.69 -11.61 -15.12
C GLY A 79 -13.43 -10.10 -14.94
N SER A 80 -14.47 -9.28 -15.11
CA SER A 80 -14.44 -7.81 -14.90
C SER A 80 -14.29 -7.38 -13.43
N ILE A 81 -14.06 -8.34 -12.53
CA ILE A 81 -14.10 -8.24 -11.08
C ILE A 81 -12.69 -7.95 -10.54
N PRO A 82 -12.51 -6.95 -9.65
CA PRO A 82 -11.20 -6.62 -9.13
C PRO A 82 -10.61 -7.75 -8.31
N ALA A 83 -9.35 -8.09 -8.57
CA ALA A 83 -8.49 -8.77 -7.60
C ALA A 83 -8.39 -7.92 -6.30
N HIS A 84 -8.17 -8.54 -5.15
CA HIS A 84 -7.98 -7.82 -3.88
C HIS A 84 -6.86 -6.78 -4.01
N TRP A 85 -5.76 -7.08 -4.71
CA TRP A 85 -4.67 -6.12 -4.86
C TRP A 85 -5.12 -4.82 -5.56
N GLN A 86 -6.08 -4.89 -6.49
CA GLN A 86 -6.63 -3.71 -7.16
C GLN A 86 -7.45 -2.83 -6.19
N MET A 87 -7.99 -3.43 -5.13
CA MET A 87 -8.72 -2.71 -4.07
C MET A 87 -7.78 -1.87 -3.18
N ALA A 88 -6.47 -2.16 -3.17
CA ALA A 88 -5.48 -1.41 -2.40
C ALA A 88 -5.28 0.03 -2.91
N GLY A 89 -5.74 0.37 -4.12
CA GLY A 89 -5.63 1.72 -4.69
C GLY A 89 -4.26 2.06 -5.28
N GLU A 90 -3.43 1.04 -5.52
CA GLU A 90 -2.07 1.18 -6.02
C GLU A 90 -1.97 0.78 -7.50
N ASP A 91 -1.23 1.57 -8.28
CA ASP A 91 -1.01 1.29 -9.72
C ASP A 91 0.00 0.16 -9.96
N SER A 92 0.67 -0.29 -8.89
CA SER A 92 1.66 -1.35 -8.92
C SER A 92 1.37 -2.40 -7.87
N ILE A 93 1.31 -3.64 -8.31
CA ILE A 93 1.07 -4.82 -7.47
C ILE A 93 2.09 -4.94 -6.35
N LEU A 94 3.35 -4.65 -6.65
CA LEU A 94 4.42 -4.72 -5.66
C LEU A 94 4.27 -3.67 -4.55
N ALA A 95 3.52 -2.60 -4.81
CA ALA A 95 3.21 -1.57 -3.82
C ALA A 95 1.85 -1.79 -3.16
N ALA A 96 1.10 -2.82 -3.56
CA ALA A 96 -0.18 -3.13 -2.94
C ALA A 96 0.08 -3.74 -1.56
N PHE A 97 -0.40 -3.03 -0.54
CA PHE A 97 -0.42 -3.48 0.85
C PHE A 97 -1.83 -3.32 1.41
N CYS A 98 -2.20 -4.18 2.37
CA CYS A 98 -3.41 -4.02 3.16
C CYS A 98 -3.14 -4.29 4.64
N LEU A 99 -4.07 -3.92 5.51
CA LEU A 99 -4.06 -4.36 6.91
C LEU A 99 -4.73 -5.70 7.07
N THR A 100 -5.77 -5.95 6.27
CA THR A 100 -6.49 -7.21 6.18
C THR A 100 -7.32 -7.20 4.90
N ALA A 101 -7.70 -8.40 4.44
CA ALA A 101 -8.54 -8.61 3.28
C ALA A 101 -9.31 -9.92 3.44
N GLY A 102 -10.41 -10.05 2.72
CA GLY A 102 -11.23 -11.25 2.85
C GLY A 102 -12.52 -11.19 2.07
N ASN A 103 -13.43 -12.09 2.44
CA ASN A 103 -14.79 -12.10 1.94
C ASN A 103 -15.79 -11.88 3.08
N VAL A 104 -16.88 -11.22 2.74
CA VAL A 104 -18.06 -11.00 3.59
C VAL A 104 -19.30 -11.56 2.90
N PHE A 105 -20.20 -12.12 3.68
CA PHE A 105 -21.37 -12.84 3.19
C PHE A 105 -22.62 -12.25 3.83
N PHE A 106 -23.49 -11.71 2.99
CA PHE A 106 -24.73 -11.07 3.39
C PHE A 106 -25.90 -11.97 3.08
N ASP A 107 -26.89 -12.05 3.97
CA ASP A 107 -28.12 -12.77 3.66
C ASP A 107 -28.84 -12.12 2.47
N GLU A 108 -29.49 -12.95 1.66
CA GLU A 108 -30.12 -12.48 0.42
C GLU A 108 -31.25 -11.48 0.67
N LYS A 109 -32.03 -11.69 1.74
CA LYS A 109 -33.28 -10.97 2.01
C LYS A 109 -33.06 -9.59 2.61
N ASN A 110 -32.22 -9.48 3.62
CA ASN A 110 -32.08 -8.30 4.46
C ASN A 110 -30.72 -7.59 4.31
N ASN A 111 -29.77 -8.15 3.56
CA ASN A 111 -28.42 -7.60 3.46
C ASN A 111 -27.69 -7.48 4.81
N THR A 112 -27.96 -8.39 5.74
CA THR A 112 -27.25 -8.48 7.02
C THR A 112 -26.02 -9.36 6.89
N LEU A 113 -24.90 -8.89 7.43
CA LEU A 113 -23.63 -9.59 7.43
C LEU A 113 -23.71 -10.81 8.36
N LYS A 114 -23.52 -12.00 7.78
CA LYS A 114 -23.65 -13.30 8.46
C LYS A 114 -22.32 -14.03 8.58
N PHE A 115 -21.43 -13.88 7.60
CA PHE A 115 -20.10 -14.48 7.64
C PHE A 115 -19.03 -13.48 7.24
N ILE A 116 -17.85 -13.66 7.83
CA ILE A 116 -16.63 -12.96 7.45
C ILE A 116 -15.43 -13.91 7.57
N ASN A 117 -14.49 -13.81 6.64
CA ASN A 117 -13.28 -14.63 6.64
C ASN A 117 -12.06 -13.88 6.13
N ASN A 118 -10.87 -14.47 6.28
CA ASN A 118 -9.58 -13.92 5.81
C ASN A 118 -9.19 -14.40 4.40
N LYS A 119 -10.18 -14.78 3.55
CA LYS A 119 -9.89 -15.32 2.21
C LYS A 119 -9.34 -14.24 1.27
N SER A 120 -8.04 -14.25 1.02
CA SER A 120 -7.46 -13.50 -0.08
C SER A 120 -6.29 -14.25 -0.71
N GLY A 121 -6.44 -14.60 -1.99
CA GLY A 121 -5.34 -15.22 -2.75
C GLY A 121 -4.19 -14.24 -3.03
N ASP A 122 -4.47 -12.93 -3.00
CA ASP A 122 -3.49 -11.89 -3.29
C ASP A 122 -2.64 -11.55 -2.07
N PHE A 123 -3.21 -11.51 -0.87
CA PHE A 123 -2.53 -11.06 0.35
C PHE A 123 -2.32 -12.14 1.41
N ARG A 124 -3.13 -13.21 1.41
CA ARG A 124 -3.15 -14.27 2.44
C ARG A 124 -3.04 -13.71 3.87
N PRO A 125 -3.96 -12.82 4.27
CA PRO A 125 -3.82 -12.14 5.54
C PRO A 125 -3.98 -13.12 6.72
N PRO A 126 -3.16 -12.98 7.78
CA PRO A 126 -3.32 -13.75 9.00
C PRO A 126 -4.72 -13.56 9.58
N PHE A 127 -5.28 -14.60 10.19
CA PHE A 127 -6.63 -14.57 10.76
C PHE A 127 -6.81 -13.43 11.76
N ASP A 128 -5.82 -13.19 12.62
CA ASP A 128 -5.85 -12.13 13.64
C ASP A 128 -5.98 -10.72 13.07
N SER A 129 -5.59 -10.51 11.81
CA SER A 129 -5.75 -9.22 11.13
C SER A 129 -7.22 -8.85 10.90
N LEU A 130 -8.15 -9.81 10.93
CA LEU A 130 -9.59 -9.54 10.81
C LEU A 130 -10.09 -8.59 11.89
N GLN A 131 -9.42 -8.50 13.04
CA GLN A 131 -9.80 -7.54 14.08
C GLN A 131 -9.85 -6.08 13.58
N PHE A 132 -9.11 -5.75 12.50
CA PHE A 132 -9.07 -4.40 11.93
C PHE A 132 -10.28 -4.04 11.07
N VAL A 133 -11.07 -5.02 10.61
CA VAL A 133 -12.27 -4.73 9.79
C VAL A 133 -13.47 -4.34 10.64
N PHE A 134 -13.58 -4.87 11.87
CA PHE A 134 -14.76 -4.68 12.70
C PHE A 134 -15.00 -3.22 13.12
N PRO A 135 -14.00 -2.44 13.57
CA PRO A 135 -14.20 -1.03 13.86
C PRO A 135 -14.76 -0.26 12.67
N GLU A 136 -14.27 -0.53 11.45
CA GLU A 136 -14.72 0.14 10.23
C GLU A 136 -16.12 -0.30 9.82
N LEU A 137 -16.48 -1.59 9.96
CA LEU A 137 -17.85 -2.07 9.75
C LEU A 137 -18.85 -1.39 10.69
N ILE A 138 -18.49 -1.27 11.97
CA ILE A 138 -19.33 -0.65 13.01
C ILE A 138 -19.50 0.85 12.73
N LYS A 139 -18.39 1.55 12.46
CA LYS A 139 -18.38 2.98 12.10
C LYS A 139 -19.23 3.26 10.86
N ALA A 140 -19.16 2.38 9.86
CA ALA A 140 -19.96 2.43 8.65
C ALA A 140 -21.44 2.01 8.85
N LYS A 141 -21.82 1.57 10.05
CA LYS A 141 -23.16 1.06 10.37
C LYS A 141 -23.60 -0.10 9.45
N ILE A 142 -22.65 -0.96 9.06
CA ILE A 142 -22.98 -2.19 8.34
C ILE A 142 -23.86 -3.07 9.23
N GLN A 143 -24.98 -3.53 8.69
CA GLN A 143 -25.94 -4.33 9.46
C GLN A 143 -25.36 -5.71 9.75
N LEU A 144 -24.95 -5.95 11.00
CA LEU A 144 -24.57 -7.28 11.47
C LEU A 144 -25.83 -8.07 11.85
N ALA A 145 -25.87 -9.34 11.49
CA ALA A 145 -26.85 -10.28 12.01
C ALA A 145 -26.67 -10.53 13.52
N ASP A 146 -27.71 -11.03 14.20
CA ASP A 146 -27.68 -11.31 15.64
C ASP A 146 -26.56 -12.29 16.03
N THR A 147 -26.25 -13.21 15.12
CA THR A 147 -25.07 -14.07 15.18
C THR A 147 -24.23 -13.88 13.92
N LEU A 148 -22.92 -13.76 14.11
CA LEU A 148 -21.92 -13.63 13.07
C LEU A 148 -20.98 -14.84 13.14
N ASN A 149 -20.74 -15.47 12.00
CA ASN A 149 -19.75 -16.52 11.84
C ASN A 149 -18.43 -15.94 11.32
N ILE A 150 -17.39 -16.01 12.14
CA ILE A 150 -16.04 -15.58 11.79
C ILE A 150 -15.26 -16.85 11.42
N GLN A 151 -14.81 -16.95 10.18
CA GLN A 151 -14.15 -18.16 9.66
C GLN A 151 -12.66 -17.92 9.49
N LYS A 152 -11.86 -18.83 10.04
CA LYS A 152 -10.43 -18.94 9.82
C LYS A 152 -10.17 -19.86 8.64
N LEU A 153 -9.60 -19.30 7.57
CA LEU A 153 -9.11 -20.07 6.44
C LEU A 153 -7.58 -20.14 6.45
N ASN A 154 -7.03 -21.25 5.97
CA ASN A 154 -5.60 -21.38 5.73
C ASN A 154 -5.16 -20.70 4.42
N ASP A 155 -3.86 -20.73 4.12
CA ASP A 155 -3.27 -20.11 2.93
C ASP A 155 -3.77 -20.68 1.60
N SER A 156 -4.34 -21.89 1.62
CA SER A 156 -4.97 -22.52 0.46
C SER A 156 -6.47 -22.18 0.33
N GLY A 157 -7.01 -21.43 1.29
CA GLY A 157 -8.42 -21.03 1.34
C GLY A 157 -9.37 -22.09 1.88
N TYR A 158 -8.85 -23.16 2.52
CA TYR A 158 -9.69 -24.16 3.19
C TYR A 158 -10.07 -23.69 4.60
N LEU A 159 -11.27 -24.04 5.03
CA LEU A 159 -11.79 -23.74 6.36
C LEU A 159 -11.04 -24.58 7.41
N GLU A 160 -10.36 -23.89 8.33
CA GLU A 160 -9.75 -24.53 9.50
C GLU A 160 -10.70 -24.50 10.69
N GLN A 161 -11.34 -23.36 10.92
CA GLN A 161 -12.14 -23.14 12.12
C GLN A 161 -13.23 -22.09 11.86
N SER A 162 -14.38 -22.25 12.52
CA SER A 162 -15.48 -21.29 12.49
C SER A 162 -15.86 -20.91 13.92
N TYR A 163 -16.13 -19.62 14.13
CA TYR A 163 -16.50 -19.07 15.42
C TYR A 163 -17.82 -18.32 15.30
N THR A 164 -18.84 -18.76 16.03
CA THR A 164 -20.11 -18.04 16.12
C THR A 164 -20.08 -17.07 17.29
N VAL A 165 -20.30 -15.79 17.01
CA VAL A 165 -20.27 -14.70 18.00
C VAL A 165 -21.54 -13.86 17.87
N THR A 166 -22.12 -13.44 18.99
CA THR A 166 -23.30 -12.57 18.94
C THR A 166 -22.93 -11.13 18.60
N LYS A 167 -23.85 -10.42 17.95
CA LYS A 167 -23.70 -9.00 17.60
C LYS A 167 -23.32 -8.15 18.79
N GLU A 168 -23.96 -8.36 19.94
CA GLU A 168 -23.72 -7.60 21.17
C GLU A 168 -22.28 -7.79 21.64
N LYS A 169 -21.71 -9.00 21.51
CA LYS A 169 -20.31 -9.26 21.87
C LYS A 169 -19.35 -8.57 20.92
N VAL A 170 -19.64 -8.55 19.61
CA VAL A 170 -18.85 -7.82 18.61
C VAL A 170 -18.86 -6.33 18.91
N LEU A 171 -20.05 -5.74 19.10
CA LEU A 171 -20.20 -4.33 19.44
C LEU A 171 -19.53 -4.02 20.78
N ALA A 172 -19.77 -4.78 21.84
CA ALA A 172 -19.15 -4.55 23.13
C ALA A 172 -17.62 -4.58 23.04
N HIS A 173 -17.03 -5.53 22.29
CA HIS A 173 -15.58 -5.64 22.17
C HIS A 173 -14.97 -4.48 21.36
N PHE A 174 -15.52 -4.18 20.19
CA PHE A 174 -14.93 -3.22 19.26
C PHE A 174 -15.44 -1.78 19.41
N SER A 175 -16.54 -1.54 20.15
CA SER A 175 -17.00 -0.19 20.51
C SER A 175 -16.43 0.31 21.85
N SER A 176 -16.10 -0.60 22.78
CA SER A 176 -15.48 -0.24 24.08
C SER A 176 -13.97 -0.22 24.03
N ALA A 177 -13.36 -0.96 23.11
CA ALA A 177 -11.98 -0.75 22.75
C ALA A 177 -11.87 0.72 22.35
N LYS A 178 -11.29 1.54 23.24
CA LYS A 178 -10.55 2.71 22.83
C LYS A 178 -9.46 2.15 21.93
N TYR A 179 -9.82 1.87 20.69
CA TYR A 179 -8.90 1.73 19.61
C TYR A 179 -8.30 3.11 19.58
N THR A 180 -7.25 3.34 20.38
CA THR A 180 -6.42 4.52 20.29
C THR A 180 -6.07 4.52 18.84
N PRO A 181 -6.64 5.45 18.04
CA PRO A 181 -6.23 5.58 16.66
C PRO A 181 -4.72 5.66 16.79
N ILE A 182 -4.00 4.66 16.27
CA ILE A 182 -2.54 4.71 16.26
C ILE A 182 -2.25 6.11 15.78
N PRO A 183 -1.51 6.94 16.57
CA PRO A 183 -1.34 8.35 16.28
C PRO A 183 -1.08 8.44 14.79
N SER A 184 -2.15 8.82 14.09
CA SER A 184 -2.14 8.75 12.64
C SER A 184 -1.08 9.78 12.37
N ASN A 185 0.09 9.34 11.90
CA ASN A 185 1.08 10.32 11.54
C ASN A 185 0.33 11.16 10.51
N LYS A 186 -0.01 12.39 10.90
CA LYS A 186 -0.96 13.23 10.16
C LYS A 186 -0.45 13.52 8.75
N TYR A 187 0.83 13.21 8.51
CA TYR A 187 1.54 13.32 7.27
C TYR A 187 1.77 12.00 6.53
N LEU A 188 1.34 10.85 7.04
CA LEU A 188 1.51 9.56 6.37
C LEU A 188 0.87 9.59 4.97
N GLY A 189 -0.38 10.03 4.87
CA GLY A 189 -1.06 10.15 3.58
C GLY A 189 -0.34 11.09 2.61
N GLU A 190 0.16 12.23 3.11
CA GLU A 190 0.95 13.16 2.30
C GLU A 190 2.30 12.58 1.87
N ASP A 191 3.01 11.91 2.77
CA ASP A 191 4.31 11.28 2.52
C ASP A 191 4.17 10.15 1.47
N LEU A 192 3.13 9.33 1.58
CA LEU A 192 2.82 8.29 0.59
C LEU A 192 2.45 8.89 -0.77
N ASN A 193 1.65 9.96 -0.79
CA ASN A 193 1.34 10.70 -2.01
C ASN A 193 2.61 11.29 -2.66
N ARG A 194 3.57 11.79 -1.86
CA ARG A 194 4.85 12.28 -2.39
C ARG A 194 5.74 11.18 -2.93
N LEU A 195 5.80 10.04 -2.25
CA LEU A 195 6.51 8.86 -2.79
C LEU A 195 5.91 8.42 -4.13
N LYS A 196 4.58 8.46 -4.25
CA LYS A 196 3.87 8.17 -5.50
C LYS A 196 4.20 9.21 -6.57
N GLN A 197 4.13 10.49 -6.24
CA GLN A 197 4.49 11.59 -7.15
C GLN A 197 5.94 11.46 -7.63
N PHE A 198 6.90 11.20 -6.73
CA PHE A 198 8.29 10.95 -7.09
C PHE A 198 8.40 9.79 -8.07
N ARG A 199 7.76 8.65 -7.79
CA ARG A 199 7.76 7.48 -8.69
C ARG A 199 7.23 7.87 -10.07
N ASP A 200 6.08 8.52 -10.14
CA ASP A 200 5.39 8.84 -11.38
C ASP A 200 6.19 9.84 -12.21
N GLU A 201 6.71 10.91 -11.59
CA GLU A 201 7.59 11.87 -12.24
C GLU A 201 8.87 11.21 -12.78
N LYS A 202 9.54 10.37 -11.97
CA LYS A 202 10.76 9.72 -12.42
C LYS A 202 10.51 8.70 -13.52
N LEU A 203 9.41 7.94 -13.48
CA LEU A 203 9.02 7.03 -14.56
C LEU A 203 8.67 7.80 -15.85
N ALA A 204 8.02 8.97 -15.74
CA ALA A 204 7.69 9.82 -16.88
C ALA A 204 8.92 10.39 -17.59
N LEU A 205 10.08 10.47 -16.93
CA LEU A 205 11.35 10.81 -17.59
C LEU A 205 11.82 9.71 -18.54
N ASN A 206 11.51 8.45 -18.27
CA ASN A 206 11.91 7.30 -19.09
C ASN A 206 10.90 6.98 -20.21
N LYS A 207 10.27 8.02 -20.77
CA LYS A 207 9.44 7.88 -21.98
C LYS A 207 10.28 7.25 -23.10
N GLU A 208 9.68 6.34 -23.85
CA GLU A 208 10.35 5.57 -24.92
C GLU A 208 11.53 4.70 -24.45
N ASN A 209 11.63 4.39 -23.15
CA ASN A 209 12.67 3.52 -22.60
C ASN A 209 14.12 4.04 -22.78
N LYS A 210 14.32 5.36 -22.87
CA LYS A 210 15.63 6.02 -23.08
C LYS A 210 16.69 5.68 -22.02
N PHE A 211 16.26 5.36 -20.80
CA PHE A 211 17.10 4.96 -19.67
C PHE A 211 17.10 3.46 -19.40
N GLY A 212 16.41 2.67 -20.23
CA GLY A 212 16.31 1.22 -20.16
C GLY A 212 15.33 0.69 -19.10
N LEU A 213 15.00 -0.61 -19.20
CA LEU A 213 13.99 -1.27 -18.35
C LEU A 213 14.38 -1.28 -16.88
N GLU A 214 15.66 -1.51 -16.60
CA GLU A 214 16.24 -1.50 -15.26
C GLU A 214 16.01 -0.15 -14.54
N TYR A 215 15.79 0.95 -15.27
CA TYR A 215 15.61 2.27 -14.64
C TYR A 215 14.26 2.26 -13.95
N ASN A 216 13.23 1.88 -14.71
CA ASN A 216 11.87 1.75 -14.23
C ASN A 216 11.81 0.76 -13.07
N GLN A 217 12.53 -0.36 -13.18
CA GLN A 217 12.59 -1.35 -12.12
C GLN A 217 13.22 -0.78 -10.83
N SER A 218 14.35 -0.06 -10.92
CA SER A 218 14.96 0.58 -9.73
C SER A 218 14.04 1.61 -9.06
N ILE A 219 13.34 2.44 -9.84
CA ILE A 219 12.38 3.41 -9.30
C ILE A 219 11.21 2.69 -8.62
N ARG A 220 10.71 1.61 -9.23
CA ARG A 220 9.65 0.80 -8.63
C ARG A 220 10.13 0.13 -7.34
N ARG A 221 11.27 -0.56 -7.33
CA ARG A 221 11.87 -1.21 -6.14
C ARG A 221 12.07 -0.22 -5.01
N PHE A 222 12.61 0.96 -5.31
CA PHE A 222 12.73 2.06 -4.35
C PHE A 222 11.36 2.46 -3.79
N TYR A 223 10.37 2.75 -4.65
CA TYR A 223 9.03 3.15 -4.22
C TYR A 223 8.39 2.12 -3.28
N ILE A 224 8.39 0.84 -3.66
CA ILE A 224 7.82 -0.26 -2.88
C ILE A 224 8.46 -0.31 -1.49
N SER A 225 9.79 -0.32 -1.45
CA SER A 225 10.54 -0.43 -0.20
C SER A 225 10.38 0.83 0.66
N ALA A 226 10.29 2.01 0.04
CA ALA A 226 10.05 3.27 0.72
C ALA A 226 8.64 3.35 1.32
N VAL A 227 7.62 2.89 0.62
CA VAL A 227 6.24 2.78 1.12
C VAL A 227 6.18 1.79 2.29
N ALA A 228 6.78 0.61 2.16
CA ALA A 228 6.83 -0.37 3.24
C ALA A 228 7.52 0.21 4.50
N LEU A 229 8.66 0.87 4.30
CA LEU A 229 9.41 1.50 5.37
C LEU A 229 8.63 2.65 6.02
N ARG A 230 7.94 3.47 5.23
CA ARG A 230 7.16 4.60 5.74
C ARG A 230 5.96 4.19 6.58
N ASN A 231 5.39 3.03 6.27
CA ASN A 231 4.27 2.42 7.03
C ASN A 231 4.74 1.57 8.22
N SER A 232 6.04 1.44 8.47
CA SER A 232 6.54 0.71 9.62
C SER A 232 6.36 1.49 10.94
N GLU A 233 6.49 0.81 12.07
CA GLU A 233 6.46 1.40 13.42
C GLU A 233 7.77 2.12 13.80
N LEU A 234 8.72 2.25 12.86
CA LEU A 234 10.02 2.88 13.12
C LEU A 234 9.87 4.38 13.39
N SER A 235 10.81 4.92 14.15
CA SER A 235 10.88 6.37 14.36
C SER A 235 11.16 7.10 13.03
N ILE A 236 10.73 8.36 12.92
CA ILE A 236 10.96 9.19 11.73
C ILE A 236 12.45 9.31 11.38
N LYS A 237 13.31 9.38 12.40
CA LYS A 237 14.77 9.39 12.24
C LYS A 237 15.27 8.10 11.58
N GLU A 238 14.83 6.94 12.07
CA GLU A 238 15.20 5.65 11.49
C GLU A 238 14.65 5.47 10.07
N ILE A 239 13.41 5.91 9.82
CA ILE A 239 12.80 5.92 8.49
C ILE A 239 13.65 6.77 7.54
N SER A 240 14.03 7.99 7.93
CA SER A 240 14.89 8.87 7.12
C SER A 240 16.22 8.20 6.77
N GLN A 241 16.92 7.64 7.76
CA GLN A 241 18.21 6.98 7.56
C GLN A 241 18.08 5.75 6.65
N ARG A 242 17.06 4.91 6.86
CA ARG A 242 16.82 3.73 6.03
C ARG A 242 16.38 4.10 4.61
N LEU A 243 15.62 5.18 4.42
CA LEU A 243 15.26 5.70 3.09
C LEU A 243 16.50 6.17 2.32
N LYS A 244 17.43 6.88 2.98
CA LYS A 244 18.70 7.30 2.37
C LYS A 244 19.53 6.09 1.93
N LYS A 245 19.66 5.08 2.80
CA LYS A 245 20.37 3.82 2.48
C LYS A 245 19.69 3.06 1.34
N LEU A 246 18.36 2.99 1.34
CA LEU A 246 17.58 2.35 0.29
C LEU A 246 17.77 3.06 -1.06
N ALA A 247 17.72 4.40 -1.07
CA ALA A 247 17.96 5.19 -2.27
C ALA A 247 19.38 4.98 -2.81
N HIS A 248 20.37 4.95 -1.91
CA HIS A 248 21.73 4.63 -2.27
C HIS A 248 21.80 3.26 -2.95
N ASN A 249 21.33 2.19 -2.30
CA ASN A 249 21.38 0.84 -2.84
C ASN A 249 20.68 0.69 -4.21
N GLU A 250 19.46 1.19 -4.35
CA GLU A 250 18.69 1.07 -5.59
C GLU A 250 19.27 1.92 -6.73
N PHE A 251 19.94 3.02 -6.41
CA PHE A 251 20.42 3.96 -7.42
C PHE A 251 21.92 3.87 -7.71
N HIS A 252 22.71 3.26 -6.82
CA HIS A 252 24.17 3.17 -6.88
C HIS A 252 24.67 2.28 -8.03
N HIS A 253 23.98 1.20 -8.37
CA HIS A 253 24.40 0.27 -9.43
C HIS A 253 24.42 0.87 -10.86
N ARG A 254 24.11 2.15 -11.05
CA ARG A 254 24.10 2.83 -12.36
C ARG A 254 25.30 3.73 -12.65
N HIS A 255 26.49 3.31 -12.24
CA HIS A 255 27.73 4.03 -12.58
C HIS A 255 28.29 3.75 -14.00
N SER A 256 27.69 2.86 -14.82
CA SER A 256 28.17 2.64 -16.19
C SER A 256 27.45 3.45 -17.28
N THR A 257 26.29 4.07 -16.99
CA THR A 257 25.57 4.88 -17.98
C THR A 257 26.08 6.32 -17.95
N ARG A 258 27.28 6.52 -18.51
CA ARG A 258 27.96 7.80 -18.78
C ARG A 258 27.02 8.89 -19.34
N ARG A 259 25.94 8.49 -20.04
CA ARG A 259 24.86 9.36 -20.55
C ARG A 259 24.03 10.06 -19.48
N PHE A 260 23.71 9.40 -18.36
CA PHE A 260 22.80 9.98 -17.36
C PHE A 260 23.45 11.14 -16.57
N ILE A 261 24.76 11.04 -16.28
CA ILE A 261 25.51 12.14 -15.66
C ILE A 261 25.70 13.27 -16.67
N ALA A 262 25.97 12.96 -17.94
CA ALA A 262 26.09 13.97 -18.99
C ALA A 262 24.78 14.75 -19.18
N ASP A 263 23.63 14.09 -19.22
CA ASP A 263 22.32 14.74 -19.41
C ASP A 263 21.91 15.59 -18.20
N ILE A 264 22.26 15.18 -16.97
CA ILE A 264 22.02 15.98 -15.76
C ILE A 264 22.97 17.17 -15.69
N VAL A 265 24.24 17.02 -16.07
CA VAL A 265 25.18 18.14 -16.18
C VAL A 265 24.73 19.12 -17.25
N LEU A 266 24.19 18.63 -18.37
CA LEU A 266 23.62 19.46 -19.44
C LEU A 266 22.40 20.25 -18.94
N ILE A 267 21.44 19.59 -18.30
CA ILE A 267 20.24 20.25 -17.76
C ILE A 267 20.61 21.28 -16.68
N ILE A 268 21.53 20.95 -15.78
CA ILE A 268 21.99 21.89 -14.74
C ILE A 268 22.79 23.06 -15.37
N SER A 269 23.54 22.82 -16.45
CA SER A 269 24.26 23.87 -17.17
C SER A 269 23.34 24.86 -17.89
N CYS A 270 22.13 24.43 -18.29
CA CYS A 270 21.14 25.30 -18.93
C CYS A 270 20.44 26.28 -17.97
N PHE A 271 20.46 26.03 -16.65
CA PHE A 271 19.73 26.86 -15.68
C PHE A 271 20.63 27.73 -14.80
N GLY A 272 21.96 27.70 -14.95
CA GLY A 272 22.85 28.23 -13.93
C GLY A 272 24.04 29.08 -14.36
N GLY A 273 24.22 29.45 -15.64
CA GLY A 273 25.23 30.44 -16.10
C GLY A 273 26.71 30.21 -15.76
N ILE A 274 27.05 29.16 -14.99
CA ILE A 274 28.36 28.87 -14.39
C ILE A 274 28.87 27.48 -14.88
N GLY A 275 28.23 26.91 -15.90
CA GLY A 275 28.50 25.57 -16.41
C GLY A 275 29.78 25.42 -17.26
N LEU A 276 30.51 26.50 -17.55
CA LEU A 276 31.69 26.45 -18.45
C LEU A 276 33.01 26.13 -17.75
N PHE A 277 33.13 26.29 -16.43
CA PHE A 277 34.43 26.13 -15.73
C PHE A 277 34.70 24.72 -15.18
N VAL A 278 33.66 23.96 -14.82
CA VAL A 278 33.84 22.61 -14.25
C VAL A 278 34.15 21.55 -15.31
N GLY A 279 33.81 21.82 -16.59
CA GLY A 279 34.10 20.94 -17.72
C GLY A 279 35.57 20.92 -18.12
N PHE A 280 36.24 22.09 -18.11
CA PHE A 280 37.64 22.21 -18.55
C PHE A 280 38.64 21.65 -17.54
N GLY A 281 38.40 21.82 -16.23
CA GLY A 281 39.32 21.29 -15.20
C GLY A 281 39.45 19.77 -15.19
N ARG A 282 38.46 19.04 -15.71
CA ARG A 282 38.42 17.58 -15.73
C ARG A 282 39.09 16.92 -16.94
N MET A 283 39.28 17.66 -18.03
CA MET A 283 40.03 17.14 -19.19
C MET A 283 41.55 17.16 -18.94
N ALA A 284 42.03 18.00 -18.02
CA ALA A 284 43.46 18.17 -17.74
C ALA A 284 44.04 17.17 -16.71
N MET A 285 43.22 16.45 -15.93
CA MET A 285 43.71 15.69 -14.76
C MET A 285 43.82 14.16 -14.92
N GLY A 286 43.48 13.56 -16.06
CA GLY A 286 43.92 12.19 -16.41
C GLY A 286 43.62 11.04 -15.42
N THR A 287 42.75 11.20 -14.42
CA THR A 287 42.55 10.17 -13.38
C THR A 287 41.57 9.08 -13.82
N THR A 288 41.96 7.83 -13.58
CA THR A 288 41.20 6.59 -13.78
C THR A 288 39.94 6.51 -12.91
N PHE A 289 38.84 6.11 -13.54
CA PHE A 289 37.52 5.85 -12.95
C PHE A 289 37.52 4.53 -12.17
N LEU A 290 37.68 4.55 -10.85
CA LEU A 290 37.30 3.41 -10.02
C LEU A 290 36.54 3.90 -8.78
N PHE A 291 35.25 3.56 -8.78
CA PHE A 291 34.30 3.52 -7.66
C PHE A 291 34.48 4.56 -6.55
N SER A 292 33.93 5.75 -6.76
CA SER A 292 33.66 6.67 -5.65
C SER A 292 32.33 6.29 -4.97
N ASP A 293 32.30 6.26 -3.64
CA ASP A 293 31.09 6.31 -2.79
C ASP A 293 30.28 7.62 -2.96
N ALA A 294 30.44 8.32 -4.08
CA ALA A 294 29.79 9.58 -4.34
C ALA A 294 28.29 9.37 -4.56
N LYS A 295 27.49 10.09 -3.77
CA LYS A 295 26.02 10.12 -3.89
C LYS A 295 25.59 10.35 -5.33
N THR A 296 24.68 9.51 -5.82
CA THR A 296 24.15 9.64 -7.18
C THR A 296 23.32 10.91 -7.32
N ALA A 297 23.14 11.41 -8.55
CA ALA A 297 22.29 12.59 -8.78
C ALA A 297 20.83 12.36 -8.30
N ARG A 298 20.32 11.13 -8.40
CA ARG A 298 18.99 10.74 -7.89
C ARG A 298 18.95 10.74 -6.37
N GLU A 299 19.98 10.24 -5.71
CA GLU A 299 20.11 10.28 -4.25
C GLU A 299 20.20 11.74 -3.74
N LYS A 300 20.97 12.58 -4.43
CA LYS A 300 21.06 14.02 -4.13
C LYS A 300 19.73 14.73 -4.33
N ASP A 301 19.03 14.47 -5.44
CA ASP A 301 17.71 15.03 -5.72
C ASP A 301 16.69 14.62 -4.65
N LEU A 302 16.60 13.32 -4.33
CA LEU A 302 15.73 12.81 -3.27
C LEU A 302 16.05 13.48 -1.93
N THR A 303 17.32 13.49 -1.52
CA THR A 303 17.72 14.02 -0.20
C THR A 303 17.46 15.52 -0.10
N LYS A 304 17.82 16.30 -1.13
CA LYS A 304 17.77 17.76 -1.10
C LYS A 304 16.37 18.31 -1.37
N ASN A 305 15.67 17.75 -2.36
CA ASN A 305 14.44 18.34 -2.87
C ASN A 305 13.18 17.67 -2.31
N TRP A 306 13.27 16.38 -1.95
CA TRP A 306 12.10 15.62 -1.53
C TRP A 306 12.06 15.36 -0.03
N MET A 307 13.20 15.07 0.61
CA MET A 307 13.25 14.77 2.04
C MET A 307 13.37 16.03 2.89
N ASN A 308 12.73 16.00 4.06
CA ASN A 308 12.84 17.03 5.07
C ASN A 308 14.09 16.81 5.93
N GLU A 309 15.11 17.65 5.75
CA GLU A 309 16.37 17.57 6.50
C GLU A 309 16.16 17.74 8.01
N ASN A 310 15.10 18.46 8.42
CA ASN A 310 14.72 18.67 9.82
C ASN A 310 13.86 17.53 10.39
N ALA A 311 13.55 16.50 9.61
CA ALA A 311 12.77 15.35 10.09
C ALA A 311 13.51 14.60 11.22
N GLU A 312 14.84 14.64 11.22
CA GLU A 312 15.68 13.94 12.20
C GLU A 312 15.72 14.64 13.57
N SER A 313 15.37 15.93 13.64
CA SER A 313 15.40 16.74 14.88
C SER A 313 14.03 16.87 15.57
N ASN A 314 12.92 16.63 14.88
CA ASN A 314 11.58 17.05 15.32
C ASN A 314 10.70 15.93 15.93
N GLY A 315 11.28 14.83 16.38
CA GLY A 315 10.55 13.76 17.09
C GLY A 315 9.56 12.97 16.22
N GLN A 316 8.60 12.27 16.84
CA GLN A 316 7.70 11.32 16.17
C GLN A 316 6.64 11.97 15.24
N GLU A 317 6.43 13.28 15.33
CA GLU A 317 5.43 14.02 14.53
C GLU A 317 6.01 14.82 13.36
N ALA A 318 7.17 14.45 12.82
CA ALA A 318 7.74 15.17 11.68
C ALA A 318 7.31 14.58 10.32
N ARG A 319 7.18 15.45 9.31
CA ARG A 319 7.09 15.04 7.90
C ARG A 319 8.43 14.45 7.46
N VAL A 320 8.41 13.30 6.79
CA VAL A 320 9.61 12.74 6.17
C VAL A 320 9.92 13.49 4.87
N PHE A 321 8.89 13.92 4.14
CA PHE A 321 9.03 14.63 2.87
C PHE A 321 8.62 16.11 2.99
N ASN A 322 9.30 17.00 2.26
CA ASN A 322 9.05 18.46 2.28
C ASN A 322 7.69 18.83 1.72
N SER A 323 6.92 19.70 2.41
CA SER A 323 5.74 20.34 1.80
C SER A 323 6.10 20.97 0.46
N CYS A 324 5.34 20.66 -0.60
CA CYS A 324 5.52 21.40 -1.86
C CYS A 324 5.30 22.88 -1.57
N GLN A 325 6.32 23.70 -1.84
CA GLN A 325 6.04 25.04 -2.31
C GLN A 325 5.80 24.93 -3.82
N PRO A 326 4.70 25.48 -4.35
CA PRO A 326 4.51 25.54 -5.79
C PRO A 326 5.75 26.19 -6.40
N ARG A 327 6.37 25.50 -7.37
CA ARG A 327 7.43 26.08 -8.21
C ARG A 327 6.81 26.86 -9.35
#